data_AF-A0A1H5MHD5-F1
#
_entry.id   AF-A0A1H5MHD5-F1
#
_cell.length_a   1.000
_cell.length_b   1.000
_cell.length_c   1.000
_cell.angle_alpha   90.00
_cell.angle_beta   90.00
_cell.angle_gamma   90.00
#
_symmetry.space_group_name_H-M   'P 1'
#
loop_
_entity.id
_entity.type
_entity.pdbx_description
1 polymer ?
#
loop_
_entity_poly.entity_id
_entity_poly.type
_entity_poly.pdbx_seq_one_letter_code
_entity_poly.pdbx_strand_id
1 'polypeptide(L)'
;MTNTTPELSWPSSGQPEAEPVDSGSAKSPFAAITVRDYITDALALVLLTISLFLHWRLASPGSGGDSSLAAGRIEVLLATIISMLSLGLSYIWRSGAFGTSWNYRKMQDLRLLANAPYLLMVVGYLIVELVNPKGLGTAVAFGLAGAVLAATPRQAELGDPAVDTARDRRWLAALLGLAGLCVLAGLVEIVRFVAIGRTLPLGPLYLMSPILLGLFTPVLFIVVALKISLKSNPWRLVGSGVGAAGLLLAFISLPPASRVVAGLYGSSPTFSVVFWMAFGAIAAAPSLERRMIHQPAQQTWQAVLAAVLKLGMAASAGVALVALVNLIRVLFTEKYVLRHFQETPFIWVFTLILAMLGIAGFVAAAAALKRGTRDGRKLGTTCAAIVFVLFLVLVMVGPKTLSWGLSGPAVILAIVFPVAILAIMWAPKSMREHFGAVPAANAGFSFEGVPRTSVLVAEAANPVTSHARLHELAAAYPQTHAAIASNPSTYPELLRWLEYVGSTGASGALHKD
;
A
#
# COMPACT_ATOMS: atom_id res chain seq x y z
N MET A 1 27.05 -15.50 -96.73
CA MET A 1 27.72 -14.96 -95.52
C MET A 1 26.79 -13.94 -94.88
N THR A 2 26.95 -13.63 -93.59
CA THR A 2 25.88 -13.13 -92.66
C THR A 2 24.72 -14.13 -92.57
N ASN A 3 24.42 -14.88 -91.49
CA ASN A 3 24.72 -14.78 -90.04
C ASN A 3 24.26 -13.44 -89.41
N THR A 4 23.60 -13.36 -88.25
CA THR A 4 22.99 -14.31 -87.25
C THR A 4 22.14 -13.42 -86.30
N THR A 5 21.17 -13.83 -85.46
CA THR A 5 20.63 -15.11 -84.92
C THR A 5 19.21 -14.79 -84.39
N PRO A 6 18.29 -15.76 -84.13
CA PRO A 6 17.10 -15.49 -83.31
C PRO A 6 17.50 -15.14 -81.87
N GLU A 7 16.85 -14.15 -81.27
CA GLU A 7 17.12 -13.76 -79.87
C GLU A 7 16.61 -14.81 -78.88
N LEU A 8 17.50 -15.28 -78.00
CA LEU A 8 17.13 -16.09 -76.85
C LEU A 8 16.67 -15.15 -75.72
N SER A 9 15.36 -15.06 -75.50
CA SER A 9 14.78 -14.32 -74.37
C SER A 9 15.05 -15.06 -73.06
N TRP A 10 16.19 -14.79 -72.44
CA TRP A 10 16.41 -15.14 -71.04
C TRP A 10 15.34 -14.44 -70.18
N PRO A 11 14.68 -15.13 -69.23
CA PRO A 11 13.95 -14.43 -68.19
C PRO A 11 14.94 -13.52 -67.48
N SER A 12 14.61 -12.24 -67.31
CA SER A 12 15.37 -11.39 -66.42
C SER A 12 15.35 -12.05 -65.03
N SER A 13 16.53 -12.43 -64.54
CA SER A 13 16.65 -12.90 -63.16
C SER A 13 16.32 -11.72 -62.28
N GLY A 14 15.06 -11.65 -61.84
CA GLY A 14 14.58 -10.57 -60.99
C GLY A 14 15.49 -10.48 -59.78
N GLN A 15 16.27 -9.39 -59.71
CA GLN A 15 16.85 -9.02 -58.44
C GLN A 15 15.65 -8.88 -57.48
N PRO A 16 15.64 -9.56 -56.32
CA PRO A 16 14.60 -9.33 -55.34
C PRO A 16 14.66 -7.84 -55.01
N GLU A 17 13.62 -7.12 -55.42
CA GLU A 17 13.50 -5.68 -55.21
C GLU A 17 13.63 -5.46 -53.71
N ALA A 18 14.77 -4.88 -53.31
CA ALA A 18 15.19 -4.93 -51.92
C ALA A 18 14.15 -4.20 -51.08
N GLU A 19 13.40 -4.95 -50.26
CA GLU A 19 12.37 -4.38 -49.39
C GLU A 19 12.97 -3.16 -48.70
N PRO A 20 12.31 -1.98 -48.77
CA PRO A 20 12.86 -0.76 -48.21
C PRO A 20 13.11 -1.01 -46.74
N VAL A 21 14.40 -1.12 -46.36
CA VAL A 21 14.81 -1.53 -45.01
C VAL A 21 14.14 -0.58 -44.04
N ASP A 22 13.13 -1.09 -43.34
CA ASP A 22 12.32 -0.27 -42.44
C ASP A 22 13.27 0.36 -41.43
N SER A 23 13.45 1.67 -41.56
CA SER A 23 14.40 2.47 -40.78
C SER A 23 13.75 2.76 -39.43
N GLY A 24 13.37 1.67 -38.76
CA GLY A 24 12.38 1.62 -37.69
C GLY A 24 12.68 2.66 -36.65
N SER A 25 11.75 3.60 -36.51
CA SER A 25 12.01 4.91 -35.91
C SER A 25 12.82 4.80 -34.62
N ALA A 26 13.94 5.50 -34.58
CA ALA A 26 15.01 5.28 -33.61
C ALA A 26 14.47 5.26 -32.17
N LYS A 27 14.31 4.05 -31.62
CA LYS A 27 13.58 3.82 -30.36
C LYS A 27 14.22 4.67 -29.26
N SER A 28 13.42 5.55 -28.66
CA SER A 28 13.95 6.58 -27.77
C SER A 28 14.77 5.95 -26.62
N PRO A 29 15.86 6.59 -26.16
CA PRO A 29 16.72 6.03 -25.11
C PRO A 29 15.99 5.74 -23.79
N PHE A 30 14.82 6.35 -23.60
CA PHE A 30 13.95 6.19 -22.44
C PHE A 30 12.83 5.15 -22.66
N ALA A 31 12.63 4.60 -23.87
CA ALA A 31 11.57 3.64 -24.18
C ALA A 31 11.61 2.34 -23.35
N ALA A 32 12.78 1.99 -22.81
CA ALA A 32 12.96 0.86 -21.89
C ALA A 32 13.06 1.29 -20.41
N ILE A 33 12.54 2.47 -20.04
CA ILE A 33 12.23 2.84 -18.65
C ILE A 33 10.74 2.59 -18.42
N THR A 34 10.39 1.82 -17.39
CA THR A 34 9.00 1.45 -17.14
C THR A 34 8.27 2.50 -16.29
N VAL A 35 6.93 2.53 -16.37
CA VAL A 35 6.10 3.37 -15.49
C VAL A 35 6.40 3.12 -14.01
N ARG A 36 6.75 1.88 -13.64
CA ARG A 36 7.19 1.52 -12.29
C ARG A 36 8.51 2.19 -11.90
N ASP A 37 9.46 2.29 -12.82
CA ASP A 37 10.75 2.93 -12.55
C ASP A 37 10.56 4.43 -12.28
N TYR A 38 9.78 5.12 -13.13
CA TYR A 38 9.38 6.51 -12.89
C TYR A 38 8.66 6.71 -11.54
N ILE A 39 7.71 5.85 -11.19
CA ILE A 39 7.03 5.89 -9.88
C ILE A 39 8.01 5.64 -8.73
N THR A 40 9.01 4.77 -8.91
CA THR A 40 10.02 4.45 -7.90
C THR A 40 10.97 5.63 -7.67
N ASP A 41 11.43 6.30 -8.74
CA ASP A 41 12.24 7.51 -8.64
C ASP A 41 11.44 8.68 -8.03
N ALA A 42 10.19 8.91 -8.48
CA ALA A 42 9.33 9.96 -7.94
C ALA A 42 9.01 9.74 -6.44
N LEU A 43 8.70 8.51 -6.04
CA LEU A 43 8.48 8.18 -4.63
C LEU A 43 9.76 8.34 -3.79
N ALA A 44 10.92 7.91 -4.31
CA ALA A 44 12.19 8.12 -3.62
C ALA A 44 12.47 9.62 -3.41
N LEU A 45 12.28 10.45 -4.45
CA LEU A 45 12.44 11.90 -4.40
C LEU A 45 11.48 12.55 -3.39
N VAL A 46 10.21 12.15 -3.37
CA VAL A 46 9.20 12.67 -2.42
C VAL A 46 9.56 12.29 -0.99
N LEU A 47 9.96 11.04 -0.72
CA LEU A 47 10.33 10.61 0.64
C LEU A 47 11.62 11.28 1.13
N LEU A 48 12.63 11.48 0.28
CA LEU A 48 13.84 12.24 0.60
C LEU A 48 13.53 13.72 0.84
N THR A 49 12.66 14.33 0.02
CA THR A 49 12.22 15.73 0.21
C THR A 49 11.44 15.91 1.51
N ILE A 50 10.45 15.06 1.79
CA ILE A 50 9.68 15.09 3.05
C ILE A 50 10.62 14.93 4.26
N SER A 51 11.61 14.02 4.16
CA SER A 51 12.59 13.80 5.23
C SER A 51 13.29 15.08 5.69
N LEU A 52 13.65 15.99 4.76
CA LEU A 52 14.36 17.23 5.09
C LEU A 52 13.57 18.17 6.02
N PHE A 53 12.24 18.21 5.87
CA PHE A 53 11.33 19.04 6.67
C PHE A 53 10.89 18.36 7.98
N LEU A 54 11.34 17.14 8.25
CA LEU A 54 11.03 16.40 9.46
C LEU A 54 12.18 16.45 10.47
N HIS A 55 11.85 16.17 11.73
CA HIS A 55 12.82 16.07 12.81
C HIS A 55 13.71 14.83 12.62
N TRP A 56 15.02 15.03 12.62
CA TRP A 56 16.03 13.95 12.60
C TRP A 56 16.18 13.31 13.97
N ARG A 57 16.10 14.14 15.02
CA ARG A 57 16.04 13.73 16.42
C ARG A 57 14.88 14.41 17.12
N LEU A 58 14.31 13.76 18.12
CA LEU A 58 13.37 14.41 19.03
C LEU A 58 14.13 15.50 19.81
N ALA A 59 13.65 16.73 19.76
CA ALA A 59 14.16 17.79 20.62
C ALA A 59 13.73 17.52 22.07
N SER A 60 14.56 17.92 23.04
CA SER A 60 14.07 18.05 24.42
C SER A 60 12.97 19.11 24.46
N PRO A 61 11.92 18.96 25.30
CA PRO A 61 10.93 20.01 25.49
C PRO A 61 11.60 21.35 25.81
N GLY A 62 11.38 22.36 24.97
CA GLY A 62 12.00 23.69 25.07
C GLY A 62 13.30 23.88 24.26
N SER A 63 13.97 22.83 23.77
CA SER A 63 15.20 22.96 22.94
C SER A 63 14.91 23.04 21.44
N GLY A 64 13.89 23.82 21.05
CA GLY A 64 13.34 23.88 19.70
C GLY A 64 14.18 24.71 18.70
N GLY A 65 15.44 24.33 18.49
CA GLY A 65 16.30 24.92 17.46
C GLY A 65 16.34 24.11 16.16
N ASP A 66 16.74 24.76 15.06
CA ASP A 66 16.77 24.18 13.70
C ASP A 66 17.65 22.92 13.59
N SER A 67 18.64 22.77 14.48
CA SER A 67 19.50 21.59 14.58
C SER A 67 18.78 20.29 14.95
N SER A 68 17.48 20.34 15.25
CA SER A 68 16.61 19.16 15.41
C SER A 68 16.04 18.64 14.08
N LEU A 69 15.89 19.50 13.07
CA LEU A 69 15.43 19.16 11.72
C LEU A 69 16.53 18.43 10.92
N ALA A 70 16.13 17.65 9.92
CA ALA A 70 17.05 17.02 8.99
C ALA A 70 17.77 18.04 8.09
N ALA A 71 17.06 19.06 7.58
CA ALA A 71 17.69 20.14 6.81
C ALA A 71 18.72 20.97 7.61
N GLY A 72 18.53 21.10 8.93
CA GLY A 72 19.44 21.82 9.84
C GLY A 72 20.72 21.04 10.20
N ARG A 73 20.96 19.87 9.58
CA ARG A 73 22.12 19.01 9.79
C ARG A 73 22.87 18.85 8.48
N ILE A 74 24.05 19.45 8.37
CA ILE A 74 24.82 19.47 7.12
C ILE A 74 25.18 18.05 6.63
N GLU A 75 25.45 17.11 7.54
CA GLU A 75 25.71 15.71 7.22
C GLU A 75 24.47 14.99 6.66
N VAL A 76 23.29 15.31 7.19
CA VAL A 76 22.00 14.75 6.72
C VAL A 76 21.62 15.37 5.38
N LEU A 77 21.73 16.69 5.26
CA LEU A 77 21.43 17.43 4.04
C LEU A 77 22.29 16.97 2.87
N LEU A 78 23.61 16.87 3.04
CA LEU A 78 24.53 16.40 1.99
C LEU A 78 24.26 14.94 1.60
N ALA A 79 24.08 14.04 2.56
CA ALA A 79 23.73 12.64 2.27
C ALA A 79 22.38 12.52 1.54
N THR A 80 21.41 13.37 1.89
CA THR A 80 20.09 13.42 1.22
C THR A 80 20.23 13.94 -0.22
N ILE A 81 20.99 15.02 -0.44
CA ILE A 81 21.23 15.59 -1.78
C ILE A 81 21.93 14.57 -2.69
N ILE A 82 22.95 13.86 -2.22
CA ILE A 82 23.61 12.81 -3.01
C ILE A 82 22.62 11.67 -3.34
N SER A 83 21.76 11.30 -2.39
CA SER A 83 20.70 10.29 -2.60
C SER A 83 19.66 10.76 -3.64
N MET A 84 19.26 12.04 -3.63
CA MET A 84 18.34 12.64 -4.62
C MET A 84 18.99 12.72 -6.01
N LEU A 85 20.24 13.16 -6.10
CA LEU A 85 21.01 13.19 -7.35
C LEU A 85 21.22 11.78 -7.92
N SER A 86 21.32 10.75 -7.07
CA SER A 86 21.48 9.36 -7.52
C SER A 86 20.31 8.85 -8.38
N LEU A 87 19.13 9.47 -8.26
CA LEU A 87 17.95 9.17 -9.06
C LEU A 87 18.18 9.50 -10.54
N GLY A 88 18.77 10.66 -10.82
CA GLY A 88 19.02 11.17 -12.17
C GLY A 88 20.07 10.36 -12.96
N LEU A 89 20.93 9.62 -12.27
CA LEU A 89 22.06 8.90 -12.88
C LEU A 89 21.64 7.96 -14.03
N SER A 90 20.53 7.23 -13.88
CA SER A 90 20.07 6.26 -14.90
C SER A 90 19.58 6.95 -16.18
N TYR A 91 19.11 8.20 -16.08
CA TYR A 91 18.68 9.02 -17.20
C TYR A 91 19.89 9.61 -17.92
N ILE A 92 20.91 10.06 -17.18
CA ILE A 92 22.19 10.58 -17.69
C ILE A 92 22.99 9.46 -18.40
N TRP A 93 22.93 8.22 -17.90
CA TRP A 93 23.49 7.05 -18.58
C TRP A 93 22.74 6.71 -19.87
N ARG A 94 21.40 6.75 -19.85
CA ARG A 94 20.58 6.51 -21.05
C ARG A 94 20.66 7.61 -22.10
N SER A 95 20.97 8.85 -21.73
CA SER A 95 21.32 9.91 -22.68
C SER A 95 22.77 9.80 -23.23
N GLY A 96 23.48 8.71 -22.91
CA GLY A 96 24.80 8.40 -23.47
C GLY A 96 25.98 9.13 -22.82
N ALA A 97 25.77 9.99 -21.83
CA ALA A 97 26.79 10.90 -21.31
C ALA A 97 27.99 10.20 -20.63
N PHE A 98 27.81 8.95 -20.18
CA PHE A 98 28.89 8.13 -19.63
C PHE A 98 29.69 7.33 -20.70
N GLY A 99 29.25 7.32 -21.96
CA GLY A 99 29.89 6.59 -23.05
C GLY A 99 29.69 5.07 -23.03
N THR A 100 30.16 4.41 -24.09
CA THR A 100 29.93 2.98 -24.37
C THR A 100 30.58 2.00 -23.39
N SER A 101 31.56 2.46 -22.59
CA SER A 101 32.22 1.62 -21.57
C SER A 101 31.38 1.41 -20.30
N TRP A 102 30.23 2.08 -20.19
CA TRP A 102 29.32 1.97 -19.05
C TRP A 102 28.14 1.04 -19.32
N ASN A 103 28.10 -0.06 -18.57
CA ASN A 103 27.01 -1.04 -18.59
C ASN A 103 26.12 -0.90 -17.34
N TYR A 104 24.94 -1.55 -17.40
CA TYR A 104 23.97 -1.56 -16.29
C TYR A 104 24.56 -2.06 -14.96
N ARG A 105 25.61 -2.89 -14.97
CA ARG A 105 26.25 -3.39 -13.73
C ARG A 105 27.01 -2.30 -13.00
N LYS A 106 27.81 -1.50 -13.73
CA LYS A 106 28.43 -0.27 -13.20
C LYS A 106 27.35 0.72 -12.73
N MET A 107 26.23 0.80 -13.44
CA MET A 107 25.10 1.66 -13.09
C MET A 107 24.52 1.32 -11.71
N GLN A 108 24.17 0.06 -11.48
CA GLN A 108 23.68 -0.45 -10.20
C GLN A 108 24.68 -0.21 -9.06
N ASP A 109 25.97 -0.48 -9.30
CA ASP A 109 27.00 -0.32 -8.27
C ASP A 109 27.24 1.16 -7.93
N LEU A 110 27.14 2.07 -8.91
CA LEU A 110 27.20 3.51 -8.69
C LEU A 110 25.99 4.02 -7.88
N ARG A 111 24.77 3.56 -8.20
CA ARG A 111 23.55 3.91 -7.42
C ARG A 111 23.63 3.40 -5.98
N LEU A 112 24.15 2.19 -5.77
CA LEU A 112 24.43 1.65 -4.43
C LEU A 112 25.46 2.50 -3.68
N LEU A 113 26.57 2.88 -4.33
CA LEU A 113 27.63 3.70 -3.74
C LEU A 113 27.14 5.11 -3.38
N ALA A 114 26.36 5.76 -4.24
CA ALA A 114 25.81 7.09 -3.99
C ALA A 114 24.87 7.15 -2.77
N ASN A 115 24.15 6.07 -2.47
CA ASN A 115 23.27 5.99 -1.30
C ASN A 115 23.95 5.45 -0.04
N ALA A 116 25.17 4.91 -0.15
CA ALA A 116 25.92 4.37 0.99
C ALA A 116 26.19 5.40 2.11
N PRO A 117 26.52 6.69 1.85
CA PRO A 117 26.66 7.70 2.90
C PRO A 117 25.40 7.85 3.76
N TYR A 118 24.21 7.82 3.14
CA TYR A 118 22.95 7.91 3.85
C TYR A 118 22.71 6.68 4.75
N LEU A 119 22.97 5.48 4.25
CA LEU A 119 22.83 4.24 5.00
C LEU A 119 23.81 4.18 6.19
N LEU A 120 25.08 4.55 5.97
CA LEU A 120 26.10 4.62 7.02
C LEU A 120 25.74 5.65 8.10
N MET A 121 25.23 6.81 7.71
CA MET A 121 24.74 7.83 8.63
C MET A 121 23.58 7.32 9.49
N VAL A 122 22.58 6.66 8.90
CA VAL A 122 21.46 6.08 9.67
C VAL A 122 21.95 5.01 10.66
N VAL A 123 22.88 4.14 10.25
CA VAL A 123 23.48 3.14 11.14
C VAL A 123 24.28 3.80 12.28
N GLY A 124 25.06 4.85 12.00
CA GLY A 124 25.79 5.61 13.03
C GLY A 124 24.84 6.29 14.03
N TYR A 125 23.79 6.94 13.54
CA TYR A 125 22.76 7.57 14.39
C TYR A 125 21.99 6.54 15.23
N LEU A 126 21.72 5.34 14.69
CA LEU A 126 21.12 4.23 15.42
C LEU A 126 22.04 3.69 16.52
N ILE A 127 23.34 3.50 16.25
CA ILE A 127 24.32 3.08 17.27
C ILE A 127 24.37 4.10 18.41
N VAL A 128 24.38 5.41 18.11
CA VAL A 128 24.35 6.45 19.14
C VAL A 128 23.04 6.40 19.94
N GLU A 129 21.88 6.14 19.32
CA GLU A 129 20.59 6.01 20.02
C GLU A 129 20.55 4.78 20.96
N LEU A 130 21.09 3.64 20.50
CA LEU A 130 21.16 2.41 21.29
C LEU A 130 22.08 2.54 22.52
N VAL A 131 23.07 3.43 22.47
CA VAL A 131 23.97 3.74 23.61
C VAL A 131 23.44 4.87 24.49
N ASN A 132 22.98 5.98 23.89
CA ASN A 132 22.56 7.21 24.56
C ASN A 132 21.27 7.72 23.89
N PRO A 133 20.09 7.38 24.42
CA PRO A 133 18.82 7.59 23.74
C PRO A 133 18.44 9.08 23.73
N LYS A 134 18.17 9.62 22.55
CA LYS A 134 17.71 11.00 22.35
C LYS A 134 16.48 11.06 21.42
N GLY A 135 15.92 9.91 21.07
CA GLY A 135 14.82 9.75 20.12
C GLY A 135 15.28 9.99 18.68
N LEU A 136 15.25 8.95 17.85
CA LEU A 136 15.32 9.13 16.40
C LEU A 136 13.95 9.59 15.88
N GLY A 137 13.94 10.70 15.14
CA GLY A 137 12.73 11.32 14.62
C GLY A 137 12.25 10.71 13.29
N THR A 138 11.07 11.13 12.85
CA THR A 138 10.38 10.56 11.67
C THR A 138 11.15 10.72 10.37
N ALA A 139 12.01 11.74 10.23
CA ALA A 139 12.87 11.93 9.06
C ALA A 139 13.69 10.66 8.73
N VAL A 140 14.23 10.00 9.77
CA VAL A 140 15.02 8.76 9.61
C VAL A 140 14.22 7.70 8.86
N ALA A 141 12.93 7.54 9.16
CA ALA A 141 12.07 6.55 8.51
C ALA A 141 11.77 6.90 7.04
N PHE A 142 11.39 8.15 6.77
CA PHE A 142 11.09 8.64 5.42
C PHE A 142 12.33 8.58 4.52
N GLY A 143 13.42 9.22 4.94
CA GLY A 143 14.62 9.33 4.11
C GLY A 143 15.41 8.03 4.00
N LEU A 144 15.39 7.13 5.01
CA LEU A 144 15.94 5.77 4.83
C LEU A 144 15.21 5.02 3.73
N ALA A 145 13.87 5.08 3.71
CA ALA A 145 13.09 4.46 2.65
C ALA A 145 13.35 5.11 1.28
N GLY A 146 13.46 6.44 1.23
CA GLY A 146 13.85 7.18 0.04
C GLY A 146 15.23 6.78 -0.51
N ALA A 147 16.25 6.72 0.34
CA ALA A 147 17.61 6.30 -0.04
C ALA A 147 17.67 4.82 -0.44
N VAL A 148 16.89 3.95 0.21
CA VAL A 148 16.76 2.54 -0.20
C VAL A 148 16.07 2.41 -1.57
N LEU A 149 14.98 3.15 -1.82
CA LEU A 149 14.33 3.20 -3.14
C LEU A 149 15.24 3.83 -4.20
N ALA A 150 16.12 4.76 -3.84
CA ALA A 150 17.12 5.33 -4.74
C ALA A 150 18.23 4.33 -5.06
N ALA A 151 18.62 3.49 -4.10
CA ALA A 151 19.66 2.47 -4.22
C ALA A 151 19.22 1.21 -5.00
N THR A 152 17.92 0.91 -5.13
CA THR A 152 17.44 -0.27 -5.87
C THR A 152 17.78 -0.22 -7.36
N PRO A 153 17.94 -1.38 -8.03
CA PRO A 153 18.04 -1.43 -9.49
C PRO A 153 16.64 -1.23 -10.10
N ARG A 154 16.54 -0.38 -11.12
CA ARG A 154 15.32 -0.20 -11.91
C ARG A 154 15.11 -1.42 -12.83
N GLN A 155 13.89 -1.71 -13.25
CA GLN A 155 13.62 -2.75 -14.27
C GLN A 155 14.41 -2.45 -15.56
N ALA A 156 14.51 -1.16 -15.88
CA ALA A 156 15.37 -0.55 -16.90
C ALA A 156 16.88 -0.88 -16.84
N GLU A 157 17.37 -1.51 -15.75
CA GLU A 157 18.79 -1.72 -15.43
C GLU A 157 19.14 -3.19 -15.14
N LEU A 158 18.25 -4.14 -15.44
CA LEU A 158 18.48 -5.57 -15.17
C LEU A 158 18.91 -6.33 -16.43
N GLY A 159 20.00 -7.09 -16.35
CA GLY A 159 20.48 -7.93 -17.44
C GLY A 159 19.86 -9.33 -17.43
N ASP A 160 20.61 -10.33 -17.92
CA ASP A 160 20.24 -11.74 -17.87
C ASP A 160 20.13 -12.25 -16.40
N PRO A 161 18.97 -12.79 -15.96
CA PRO A 161 18.80 -13.40 -14.64
C PRO A 161 19.83 -14.49 -14.30
N ALA A 162 20.29 -15.28 -15.28
CA ALA A 162 21.27 -16.34 -15.04
C ALA A 162 22.59 -15.76 -14.54
N VAL A 163 23.10 -14.74 -15.22
CA VAL A 163 24.39 -14.11 -14.90
C VAL A 163 24.28 -13.11 -13.73
N ASP A 164 23.14 -12.44 -13.56
CA ASP A 164 22.92 -11.48 -12.46
C ASP A 164 22.47 -12.13 -11.13
N THR A 165 22.36 -13.47 -11.05
CA THR A 165 21.89 -14.20 -9.84
C THR A 165 22.60 -13.80 -8.54
N ALA A 166 23.88 -13.43 -8.59
CA ALA A 166 24.65 -12.94 -7.44
C ALA A 166 24.27 -11.50 -7.02
N ARG A 167 23.94 -10.62 -7.98
CA ARG A 167 23.44 -9.26 -7.74
C ARG A 167 22.04 -9.30 -7.14
N ASP A 168 21.18 -10.14 -7.69
CA ASP A 168 19.83 -10.36 -7.15
C ASP A 168 19.89 -10.91 -5.71
N ARG A 169 20.88 -11.74 -5.36
CA ARG A 169 21.09 -12.22 -3.97
C ARG A 169 21.42 -11.08 -2.99
N ARG A 170 22.05 -9.99 -3.44
CA ARG A 170 22.37 -8.83 -2.57
C ARG A 170 21.10 -8.23 -1.95
N TRP A 171 20.00 -8.17 -2.69
CA TRP A 171 18.73 -7.60 -2.20
C TRP A 171 18.01 -8.50 -1.18
N LEU A 172 18.13 -9.82 -1.31
CA LEU A 172 17.70 -10.74 -0.25
C LEU A 172 18.57 -10.60 1.00
N ALA A 173 19.89 -10.41 0.84
CA ALA A 173 20.79 -10.17 1.97
C ALA A 173 20.51 -8.81 2.65
N ALA A 174 20.18 -7.77 1.89
CA ALA A 174 19.77 -6.47 2.43
C ALA A 174 18.46 -6.55 3.23
N LEU A 175 17.47 -7.32 2.74
CA LEU A 175 16.21 -7.56 3.46
C LEU A 175 16.46 -8.26 4.80
N LEU A 176 17.28 -9.31 4.79
CA LEU A 176 17.64 -10.07 5.99
C LEU A 176 18.51 -9.25 6.95
N GLY A 177 19.40 -8.40 6.43
CA GLY A 177 20.21 -7.47 7.21
C GLY A 177 19.38 -6.41 7.91
N LEU A 178 18.41 -5.80 7.22
CA LEU A 178 17.48 -4.84 7.81
C LEU A 178 16.55 -5.50 8.84
N ALA A 179 16.11 -6.74 8.60
CA ALA A 179 15.37 -7.53 9.58
C ALA A 179 16.23 -7.82 10.83
N GLY A 180 17.49 -8.27 10.64
CA GLY A 180 18.44 -8.48 11.73
C GLY A 180 18.74 -7.21 12.53
N LEU A 181 18.87 -6.06 11.86
CA LEU A 181 19.08 -4.77 12.50
C LEU A 181 17.87 -4.34 13.35
N CYS A 182 16.65 -4.56 12.85
CA CYS A 182 15.43 -4.31 13.59
C CYS A 182 15.28 -5.23 14.83
N VAL A 183 15.66 -6.50 14.69
CA VAL A 183 15.66 -7.47 15.81
C VAL A 183 16.70 -7.07 16.85
N LEU A 184 17.92 -6.71 16.43
CA LEU A 184 18.99 -6.26 17.31
C LEU A 184 18.60 -5.00 18.09
N ALA A 185 18.04 -4.00 17.41
CA ALA A 185 17.58 -2.77 18.05
C ALA A 185 16.51 -3.05 19.12
N GLY A 186 15.46 -3.81 18.77
CA GLY A 186 14.39 -4.16 19.72
C GLY A 186 14.88 -5.01 20.90
N LEU A 187 15.85 -5.93 20.70
CA LEU A 187 16.47 -6.68 21.79
C LEU A 187 17.28 -5.79 22.73
N VAL A 188 18.04 -4.82 22.20
CA VAL A 188 18.79 -3.85 23.02
C VAL A 188 17.83 -2.94 23.81
N GLU A 189 16.74 -2.45 23.20
CA GLU A 189 15.70 -1.70 23.92
C GLU A 189 15.07 -2.54 25.05
N ILE A 190 14.73 -3.81 24.79
CA ILE A 190 14.18 -4.74 25.80
C ILE A 190 15.16 -4.95 26.96
N VAL A 191 16.44 -5.23 26.67
CA VAL A 191 17.48 -5.43 27.71
C VAL A 191 17.67 -4.16 28.55
N ARG A 192 17.76 -2.99 27.91
CA ARG A 192 17.91 -1.70 28.61
C ARG A 192 16.69 -1.35 29.46
N PHE A 193 15.49 -1.64 28.98
CA PHE A 193 14.26 -1.44 29.74
C PHE A 193 14.14 -2.39 30.94
N VAL A 194 14.53 -3.66 30.81
CA VAL A 194 14.62 -4.58 31.96
C VAL A 194 15.67 -4.12 32.96
N ALA A 195 16.79 -3.54 32.52
CA ALA A 195 17.81 -2.99 33.41
C ALA A 195 17.30 -1.77 34.21
N ILE A 196 16.61 -0.82 33.55
CA ILE A 196 15.95 0.32 34.21
C ILE A 196 14.80 -0.16 35.12
N GLY A 197 14.05 -1.18 34.68
CA GLY A 197 12.97 -1.78 35.45
C GLY A 197 13.40 -2.40 36.78
N ARG A 198 14.69 -2.70 36.97
CA ARG A 198 15.26 -3.19 38.24
C ARG A 198 15.62 -2.09 39.24
N THR A 199 15.72 -0.82 38.82
CA THR A 199 16.01 0.31 39.72
C THR A 199 14.74 1.04 40.17
N LEU A 200 13.60 0.72 39.57
CA LEU A 200 12.28 1.25 39.92
C LEU A 200 11.45 0.17 40.65
N PRO A 201 10.48 0.55 41.51
CA PRO A 201 9.60 -0.40 42.21
C PRO A 201 8.48 -0.92 41.28
N LEU A 202 8.86 -1.52 40.14
CA LEU A 202 7.96 -2.07 39.13
C LEU A 202 7.87 -3.60 39.25
N GLY A 203 6.65 -4.14 39.17
CA GLY A 203 6.45 -5.58 39.23
C GLY A 203 6.83 -6.30 37.92
N PRO A 204 7.10 -7.62 37.95
CA PRO A 204 7.43 -8.38 36.75
C PRO A 204 6.35 -8.32 35.66
N LEU A 205 5.06 -8.24 36.05
CA LEU A 205 3.94 -8.15 35.11
C LEU A 205 3.88 -6.77 34.43
N TYR A 206 4.27 -5.69 35.11
CA TYR A 206 4.44 -4.38 34.48
C TYR A 206 5.47 -4.45 33.36
N LEU A 207 6.67 -4.97 33.68
CA LEU A 207 7.79 -5.07 32.72
C LEU A 207 7.47 -5.98 31.53
N MET A 208 6.70 -7.05 31.73
CA MET A 208 6.34 -7.98 30.66
C MET A 208 5.50 -7.34 29.55
N SER A 209 4.66 -6.34 29.84
CA SER A 209 3.72 -5.84 28.82
C SER A 209 4.34 -4.92 27.75
N PRO A 210 5.29 -4.00 28.03
CA PRO A 210 6.05 -3.33 26.99
C PRO A 210 6.93 -4.30 26.20
N ILE A 211 7.55 -5.30 26.85
CA ILE A 211 8.36 -6.32 26.16
C ILE A 211 7.54 -7.05 25.09
N LEU A 212 6.31 -7.48 25.43
CA LEU A 212 5.38 -8.09 24.46
C LEU A 212 5.02 -7.14 23.30
N LEU A 213 4.91 -5.84 23.54
CA LEU A 213 4.62 -4.83 22.51
C LEU A 213 5.84 -4.55 21.60
N GLY A 214 7.04 -4.44 22.16
CA GLY A 214 8.28 -4.25 21.41
C GLY A 214 8.63 -5.42 20.49
N LEU A 215 8.16 -6.63 20.81
CA LEU A 215 8.35 -7.82 19.96
C LEU A 215 7.51 -7.81 18.66
N PHE A 216 6.49 -6.96 18.51
CA PHE A 216 5.60 -6.97 17.32
C PHE A 216 6.37 -6.75 16.01
N THR A 217 7.17 -5.68 15.90
CA THR A 217 7.91 -5.37 14.67
C THR A 217 9.02 -6.41 14.37
N PRO A 218 9.89 -6.80 15.33
CA PRO A 218 10.85 -7.88 15.15
C PRO A 218 10.22 -9.18 14.66
N VAL A 219 9.12 -9.65 15.27
CA VAL A 219 8.45 -10.90 14.87
C VAL A 219 7.83 -10.78 13.48
N LEU A 220 7.18 -9.65 13.16
CA LEU A 220 6.66 -9.39 11.81
C LEU A 220 7.77 -9.46 10.74
N PHE A 221 8.91 -8.81 11.00
CA PHE A 221 10.03 -8.75 10.07
C PHE A 221 10.67 -10.13 9.88
N ILE A 222 10.89 -10.90 10.96
CA ILE A 222 11.38 -12.29 10.90
C ILE A 222 10.43 -13.15 10.05
N VAL A 223 9.12 -13.13 10.33
CA VAL A 223 8.13 -13.98 9.63
C VAL A 223 8.08 -13.65 8.14
N VAL A 224 8.01 -12.36 7.78
CA VAL A 224 7.92 -11.95 6.38
C VAL A 224 9.23 -12.20 5.64
N ALA A 225 10.38 -11.85 6.21
CA ALA A 225 11.69 -12.07 5.58
C ALA A 225 12.00 -13.56 5.40
N LEU A 226 11.64 -14.42 6.36
CA LEU A 226 11.78 -15.87 6.25
C LEU A 226 10.90 -16.46 5.13
N LYS A 227 9.67 -15.97 4.95
CA LYS A 227 8.81 -16.43 3.84
C LYS A 227 9.28 -15.90 2.47
N ILE A 228 9.95 -14.76 2.43
CA ILE A 228 10.61 -14.23 1.22
C ILE A 228 11.89 -15.01 0.90
N SER A 229 12.71 -15.41 1.88
CA SER A 229 13.90 -16.23 1.64
C SER A 229 13.54 -17.63 1.10
N LEU A 230 12.36 -18.15 1.48
CA LEU A 230 11.70 -19.31 0.87
C LEU A 230 11.04 -19.03 -0.50
N LYS A 231 11.50 -17.99 -1.23
CA LYS A 231 11.11 -17.60 -2.60
C LYS A 231 9.61 -17.29 -2.82
N SER A 232 8.84 -16.97 -1.78
CA SER A 232 7.39 -16.82 -1.91
C SER A 232 6.98 -15.42 -2.40
N ASN A 233 6.56 -15.29 -3.66
CA ASN A 233 6.08 -14.02 -4.23
C ASN A 233 4.92 -13.37 -3.44
N PRO A 234 3.90 -14.13 -2.95
CA PRO A 234 2.86 -13.56 -2.09
C PRO A 234 3.41 -12.89 -0.83
N TRP A 235 4.39 -13.50 -0.16
CA TRP A 235 4.99 -12.88 1.03
C TRP A 235 5.92 -11.70 0.71
N ARG A 236 6.50 -11.66 -0.50
CA ARG A 236 7.17 -10.44 -0.99
C ARG A 236 6.19 -9.28 -1.17
N LEU A 237 5.02 -9.53 -1.74
CA LEU A 237 3.95 -8.52 -1.85
C LEU A 237 3.41 -8.09 -0.47
N VAL A 238 3.31 -9.01 0.50
CA VAL A 238 3.05 -8.65 1.91
C VAL A 238 4.16 -7.74 2.46
N GLY A 239 5.43 -8.04 2.19
CA GLY A 239 6.57 -7.18 2.57
C GLY A 239 6.47 -5.78 1.98
N SER A 240 6.13 -5.65 0.69
CA SER A 240 5.84 -4.34 0.07
C SER A 240 4.67 -3.63 0.76
N GLY A 241 3.65 -4.39 1.17
CA GLY A 241 2.52 -3.91 1.98
C GLY A 241 2.91 -3.42 3.37
N VAL A 242 3.92 -4.02 4.03
CA VAL A 242 4.51 -3.49 5.27
C VAL A 242 5.15 -2.11 5.03
N GLY A 243 5.72 -1.87 3.85
CA GLY A 243 6.21 -0.55 3.46
C GLY A 243 5.09 0.50 3.34
N ALA A 244 4.02 0.16 2.62
CA ALA A 244 2.85 1.03 2.48
C ALA A 244 2.14 1.28 3.83
N ALA A 245 2.09 0.27 4.70
CA ALA A 245 1.62 0.41 6.08
C ALA A 245 2.52 1.34 6.90
N GLY A 246 3.85 1.21 6.77
CA GLY A 246 4.81 2.10 7.42
C GLY A 246 4.64 3.55 7.00
N LEU A 247 4.38 3.80 5.72
CA LEU A 247 4.09 5.13 5.19
C LEU A 247 2.79 5.71 5.76
N LEU A 248 1.71 4.91 5.76
CA LEU A 248 0.42 5.31 6.34
C LEU A 248 0.53 5.63 7.84
N LEU A 249 1.22 4.78 8.60
CA LEU A 249 1.48 4.99 10.02
C LEU A 249 2.30 6.26 10.25
N ALA A 250 3.39 6.46 9.48
CA ALA A 250 4.24 7.64 9.60
C ALA A 250 3.52 8.95 9.23
N PHE A 251 2.55 8.93 8.31
CA PHE A 251 1.66 10.07 8.04
C PHE A 251 0.69 10.35 9.20
N ILE A 252 0.11 9.31 9.81
CA ILE A 252 -0.73 9.44 11.01
C ILE A 252 0.09 10.02 12.19
N SER A 253 1.40 9.78 12.22
CA SER A 253 2.36 10.30 13.20
C SER A 253 2.90 11.72 12.98
N LEU A 254 2.45 12.45 11.94
CA LEU A 254 2.96 13.81 11.67
C LEU A 254 2.40 14.91 12.58
N PRO A 255 1.11 14.93 12.99
CA PRO A 255 0.57 15.98 13.84
C PRO A 255 1.23 15.99 15.25
N PRO A 256 1.51 17.15 15.87
CA PRO A 256 2.11 17.23 17.21
C PRO A 256 1.29 16.54 18.33
N ALA A 257 -0.02 16.37 18.11
CA ALA A 257 -0.93 15.66 19.03
C ALA A 257 -1.11 14.17 18.69
N SER A 258 -0.44 13.64 17.67
CA SER A 258 -0.61 12.25 17.23
C SER A 258 0.09 11.26 18.16
N ARG A 259 -0.66 10.26 18.61
CA ARG A 259 -0.21 9.28 19.62
C ARG A 259 0.34 7.98 19.01
N VAL A 260 0.58 7.97 17.71
CA VAL A 260 1.25 6.88 16.99
C VAL A 260 2.74 7.17 17.03
N VAL A 261 3.45 6.56 17.97
CA VAL A 261 4.89 6.78 18.14
C VAL A 261 5.64 6.25 16.92
N ALA A 262 6.33 7.14 16.19
CA ALA A 262 7.08 6.79 14.98
C ALA A 262 8.61 6.93 15.10
N GLY A 263 9.12 6.99 16.33
CA GLY A 263 10.55 6.92 16.63
C GLY A 263 10.92 5.64 17.38
N LEU A 264 12.22 5.33 17.43
CA LEU A 264 12.76 4.44 18.47
C LEU A 264 12.72 5.23 19.79
N TYR A 265 11.77 4.90 20.66
CA TYR A 265 11.55 5.59 21.92
C TYR A 265 12.42 4.96 23.01
N GLY A 266 13.70 5.34 23.06
CA GLY A 266 14.74 4.70 23.87
C GLY A 266 14.60 4.73 25.41
N SER A 267 13.39 4.99 25.92
CA SER A 267 12.95 4.83 27.31
C SER A 267 12.01 3.64 27.54
N SER A 268 11.41 3.05 26.49
CA SER A 268 10.51 1.89 26.59
C SER A 268 10.44 1.12 25.26
N PRO A 269 10.55 -0.24 25.24
CA PRO A 269 10.65 -1.05 24.05
C PRO A 269 9.28 -1.12 23.39
N THR A 270 9.00 -0.10 22.59
CA THR A 270 7.67 0.20 22.07
C THR A 270 7.61 -0.07 20.57
N PHE A 271 6.40 -0.04 20.04
CA PHE A 271 6.15 -0.33 18.63
C PHE A 271 6.86 0.68 17.71
N SER A 272 8.00 0.29 17.11
CA SER A 272 8.73 1.10 16.15
C SER A 272 8.33 0.79 14.71
N VAL A 273 8.07 1.86 13.93
CA VAL A 273 7.81 1.82 12.48
C VAL A 273 9.01 2.22 11.62
N VAL A 274 10.12 2.63 12.22
CA VAL A 274 11.23 3.33 11.51
C VAL A 274 11.77 2.53 10.32
N PHE A 275 11.83 1.21 10.43
CA PHE A 275 12.32 0.32 9.37
C PHE A 275 11.23 -0.17 8.39
N TRP A 276 9.93 0.11 8.62
CA TRP A 276 8.82 -0.47 7.84
C TRP A 276 8.86 -0.04 6.37
N MET A 277 8.94 1.26 6.11
CA MET A 277 9.02 1.80 4.74
C MET A 277 10.24 1.28 3.99
N ALA A 278 11.40 1.22 4.65
CA ALA A 278 12.65 0.69 4.08
C ALA A 278 12.57 -0.82 3.80
N PHE A 279 11.94 -1.60 4.68
CA PHE A 279 11.72 -3.04 4.48
C PHE A 279 10.82 -3.32 3.28
N GLY A 280 9.74 -2.56 3.12
CA GLY A 280 8.88 -2.66 1.95
C GLY A 280 9.53 -2.16 0.67
N ALA A 281 10.41 -1.15 0.74
CA ALA A 281 11.21 -0.70 -0.40
C ALA A 281 12.17 -1.82 -0.91
N ILE A 282 12.81 -2.57 -0.01
CA ILE A 282 13.59 -3.75 -0.39
C ILE A 282 12.69 -4.87 -0.93
N ALA A 283 11.53 -5.13 -0.31
CA ALA A 283 10.57 -6.12 -0.80
C ALA A 283 10.04 -5.80 -2.22
N ALA A 284 9.88 -4.51 -2.54
CA ALA A 284 9.48 -4.02 -3.85
C ALA A 284 10.60 -4.03 -4.92
N ALA A 285 11.86 -4.31 -4.54
CA ALA A 285 13.00 -4.28 -5.46
C ALA A 285 12.86 -5.26 -6.63
N PRO A 286 12.99 -4.81 -7.90
CA PRO A 286 12.93 -5.68 -9.08
C PRO A 286 13.89 -6.88 -9.06
N SER A 287 15.11 -6.71 -8.55
CA SER A 287 16.08 -7.80 -8.36
C SER A 287 15.63 -8.87 -7.35
N LEU A 288 14.83 -8.52 -6.35
CA LEU A 288 14.31 -9.50 -5.38
C LEU A 288 13.13 -10.27 -5.96
N GLU A 289 12.30 -9.60 -6.76
CA GLU A 289 11.17 -10.19 -7.49
C GLU A 289 11.59 -11.31 -8.44
N ARG A 290 12.70 -11.11 -9.18
CA ARG A 290 13.31 -12.15 -10.04
C ARG A 290 13.62 -13.48 -9.34
N ARG A 291 13.83 -13.46 -8.02
CA ARG A 291 14.14 -14.66 -7.22
C ARG A 291 12.91 -15.44 -6.76
N MET A 292 11.71 -14.90 -6.96
CA MET A 292 10.47 -15.47 -6.44
C MET A 292 9.86 -16.50 -7.38
N ILE A 293 9.25 -17.54 -6.81
CA ILE A 293 8.38 -18.46 -7.54
C ILE A 293 7.07 -17.72 -7.83
N HIS A 294 6.75 -17.57 -9.10
CA HIS A 294 5.54 -16.91 -9.57
C HIS A 294 4.39 -17.92 -9.69
N GLN A 295 3.17 -17.44 -9.44
CA GLN A 295 1.92 -18.20 -9.51
C GLN A 295 0.91 -17.39 -10.35
N PRO A 296 -0.15 -18.02 -10.90
CA PRO A 296 -1.27 -17.31 -11.52
C PRO A 296 -1.74 -16.12 -10.66
N ALA A 297 -2.09 -15.00 -11.29
CA ALA A 297 -2.32 -13.74 -10.58
C ALA A 297 -3.40 -13.85 -9.50
N GLN A 298 -4.50 -14.55 -9.78
CA GLN A 298 -5.58 -14.81 -8.81
C GLN A 298 -5.07 -15.59 -7.58
N GLN A 299 -4.33 -16.69 -7.78
CA GLN A 299 -3.77 -17.50 -6.70
C GLN A 299 -2.77 -16.68 -5.86
N THR A 300 -1.94 -15.85 -6.53
CA THR A 300 -1.03 -14.92 -5.85
C THR A 300 -1.80 -14.00 -4.90
N TRP A 301 -2.84 -13.30 -5.37
CA TRP A 301 -3.59 -12.35 -4.53
C TRP A 301 -4.45 -13.02 -3.44
N GLN A 302 -5.00 -14.21 -3.71
CA GLN A 302 -5.63 -15.03 -2.67
C GLN A 302 -4.62 -15.42 -1.56
N ALA A 303 -3.38 -15.78 -1.94
CA ALA A 303 -2.33 -16.11 -0.99
C ALA A 303 -1.81 -14.88 -0.20
N VAL A 304 -1.75 -13.70 -0.83
CA VAL A 304 -1.46 -12.42 -0.14
C VAL A 304 -2.56 -12.13 0.90
N LEU A 305 -3.83 -12.23 0.52
CA LEU A 305 -4.96 -12.00 1.43
C LEU A 305 -4.96 -12.99 2.60
N ALA A 306 -4.72 -14.27 2.33
CA ALA A 306 -4.62 -15.31 3.36
C ALA A 306 -3.40 -15.12 4.29
N ALA A 307 -2.33 -14.47 3.83
CA ALA A 307 -1.19 -14.10 4.67
C ALA A 307 -1.52 -12.87 5.55
N VAL A 308 -2.15 -11.84 4.99
CA VAL A 308 -2.61 -10.65 5.74
C VAL A 308 -3.61 -11.03 6.83
N LEU A 309 -4.59 -11.89 6.57
CA LEU A 309 -5.54 -12.35 7.59
C LEU A 309 -4.86 -13.14 8.73
N LYS A 310 -3.83 -13.93 8.42
CA LYS A 310 -3.02 -14.64 9.44
C LYS A 310 -2.20 -13.66 10.30
N LEU A 311 -1.64 -12.61 9.69
CA LEU A 311 -0.93 -11.57 10.43
C LEU A 311 -1.89 -10.74 11.32
N GLY A 312 -3.10 -10.45 10.85
CA GLY A 312 -4.13 -9.75 11.63
C GLY A 312 -4.63 -10.58 12.83
N MET A 313 -4.84 -11.89 12.61
CA MET A 313 -5.13 -12.85 13.66
C MET A 313 -3.99 -12.92 14.71
N ALA A 314 -2.74 -12.99 14.26
CA ALA A 314 -1.57 -13.03 15.16
C ALA A 314 -1.37 -11.72 15.94
N ALA A 315 -1.56 -10.56 15.30
CA ALA A 315 -1.52 -9.26 15.97
C ALA A 315 -2.64 -9.11 16.99
N SER A 316 -3.86 -9.59 16.68
CA SER A 316 -4.98 -9.62 17.62
C SER A 316 -4.69 -10.53 18.83
N ALA A 317 -4.07 -11.70 18.61
CA ALA A 317 -3.63 -12.58 19.69
C ALA A 317 -2.54 -11.95 20.56
N GLY A 318 -1.62 -11.18 19.97
CA GLY A 318 -0.64 -10.38 20.71
C GLY A 318 -1.29 -9.32 21.60
N VAL A 319 -2.30 -8.60 21.09
CA VAL A 319 -3.07 -7.62 21.87
C VAL A 319 -3.89 -8.30 22.98
N ALA A 320 -4.50 -9.46 22.72
CA ALA A 320 -5.18 -10.27 23.73
C ALA A 320 -4.23 -10.70 24.86
N LEU A 321 -3.01 -11.14 24.53
CA LEU A 321 -1.99 -11.50 25.52
C LEU A 321 -1.55 -10.28 26.36
N VAL A 322 -1.25 -9.14 25.72
CA VAL A 322 -0.92 -7.88 26.42
C VAL A 322 -2.06 -7.44 27.35
N ALA A 323 -3.32 -7.62 26.93
CA ALA A 323 -4.47 -7.30 27.75
C ALA A 323 -4.64 -8.24 28.95
N LEU A 324 -4.43 -9.55 28.76
CA LEU A 324 -4.48 -10.55 29.83
C LEU A 324 -3.39 -10.29 30.89
N VAL A 325 -2.15 -10.02 30.48
CA VAL A 325 -1.04 -9.71 31.40
C VAL A 325 -1.35 -8.49 32.26
N ASN A 326 -1.90 -7.43 31.66
CA ASN A 326 -2.26 -6.23 32.40
C ASN A 326 -3.51 -6.39 33.26
N LEU A 327 -4.50 -7.19 32.83
CA LEU A 327 -5.66 -7.52 33.65
C LEU A 327 -5.23 -8.22 34.95
N ILE A 328 -4.31 -9.19 34.87
CA ILE A 328 -3.75 -9.87 36.04
C ILE A 328 -2.99 -8.88 36.93
N ARG A 329 -2.12 -8.04 36.36
CA ARG A 329 -1.37 -6.99 37.08
C ARG A 329 -2.28 -6.06 37.89
N VAL A 330 -3.35 -5.58 37.25
CA VAL A 330 -4.34 -4.65 37.80
C VAL A 330 -5.23 -5.29 38.87
N LEU A 331 -5.55 -6.58 38.75
CA LEU A 331 -6.37 -7.31 39.72
C LEU A 331 -5.57 -7.76 40.96
N PHE A 332 -4.32 -8.21 40.80
CA PHE A 332 -3.61 -8.97 41.84
C PHE A 332 -2.38 -8.29 42.44
N THR A 333 -1.70 -7.36 41.75
CA THR A 333 -0.26 -7.15 42.01
C THR A 333 0.13 -5.74 42.50
N GLU A 334 -0.29 -4.66 41.82
CA GLU A 334 0.44 -3.38 41.89
C GLU A 334 -0.37 -2.19 42.44
N LYS A 335 -0.65 -2.19 43.75
CA LYS A 335 -1.33 -1.06 44.45
C LYS A 335 -0.65 0.30 44.26
N TYR A 336 0.67 0.33 44.03
CA TYR A 336 1.42 1.56 43.75
C TYR A 336 1.03 2.19 42.41
N VAL A 337 1.03 1.37 41.34
CA VAL A 337 0.71 1.80 39.96
C VAL A 337 -0.77 2.18 39.84
N LEU A 338 -1.67 1.39 40.44
CA LEU A 338 -3.11 1.70 40.51
C LEU A 338 -3.38 3.09 41.11
N ARG A 339 -2.69 3.45 42.21
CA ARG A 339 -2.89 4.73 42.90
C ARG A 339 -2.31 5.93 42.16
N HIS A 340 -1.24 5.76 41.37
CA HIS A 340 -0.63 6.86 40.60
C HIS A 340 -1.30 7.11 39.24
N PHE A 341 -1.88 6.06 38.61
CA PHE A 341 -2.20 6.11 37.18
C PHE A 341 -3.64 5.75 36.80
N GLN A 342 -4.51 5.51 37.79
CA GLN A 342 -5.97 5.29 37.63
C GLN A 342 -6.39 4.23 36.59
N GLU A 343 -5.53 3.23 36.35
CA GLU A 343 -5.87 2.11 35.47
C GLU A 343 -6.99 1.25 36.07
N THR A 344 -8.04 0.99 35.29
CA THR A 344 -9.20 0.19 35.74
C THR A 344 -9.17 -1.22 35.13
N PRO A 345 -9.70 -2.26 35.82
CA PRO A 345 -9.82 -3.60 35.23
C PRO A 345 -10.66 -3.61 33.95
N PHE A 346 -11.69 -2.76 33.89
CA PHE A 346 -12.64 -2.63 32.78
C PHE A 346 -11.94 -2.47 31.42
N ILE A 347 -10.92 -1.61 31.33
CA ILE A 347 -10.25 -1.29 30.08
C ILE A 347 -9.51 -2.51 29.49
N TRP A 348 -9.01 -3.38 30.37
CA TRP A 348 -8.26 -4.58 30.01
C TRP A 348 -9.19 -5.77 29.67
N VAL A 349 -10.29 -5.93 30.42
CA VAL A 349 -11.39 -6.84 30.03
C VAL A 349 -11.94 -6.46 28.66
N PHE A 350 -12.21 -5.17 28.43
CA PHE A 350 -12.74 -4.67 27.17
C PHE A 350 -11.74 -4.86 26.01
N THR A 351 -10.46 -4.55 26.21
CA THR A 351 -9.39 -4.81 25.22
C THR A 351 -9.29 -6.29 24.88
N LEU A 352 -9.38 -7.18 25.87
CA LEU A 352 -9.37 -8.63 25.67
C LEU A 352 -10.57 -9.11 24.84
N ILE A 353 -11.78 -8.62 25.13
CA ILE A 353 -13.00 -8.93 24.35
C ILE A 353 -12.86 -8.47 22.90
N LEU A 354 -12.44 -7.21 22.66
CA LEU A 354 -12.23 -6.69 21.32
C LEU A 354 -11.17 -7.50 20.54
N ALA A 355 -10.08 -7.88 21.20
CA ALA A 355 -9.03 -8.69 20.59
C ALA A 355 -9.51 -10.11 20.23
N MET A 356 -10.30 -10.76 21.09
CA MET A 356 -10.90 -12.07 20.83
C MET A 356 -11.93 -12.02 19.69
N LEU A 357 -12.75 -10.96 19.61
CA LEU A 357 -13.66 -10.72 18.48
C LEU A 357 -12.88 -10.47 17.19
N GLY A 358 -11.73 -9.77 17.25
CA GLY A 358 -10.80 -9.62 16.14
C GLY A 358 -10.29 -10.97 15.62
N ILE A 359 -9.78 -11.83 16.50
CA ILE A 359 -9.33 -13.20 16.17
C ILE A 359 -10.47 -13.97 15.46
N ALA A 360 -11.68 -13.96 16.03
CA ALA A 360 -12.83 -14.65 15.45
C ALA A 360 -13.18 -14.12 14.05
N GLY A 361 -13.14 -12.79 13.84
CA GLY A 361 -13.34 -12.16 12.54
C GLY A 361 -12.31 -12.60 11.49
N PHE A 362 -11.02 -12.53 11.83
CA PHE A 362 -9.93 -12.97 10.93
C PHE A 362 -10.03 -14.46 10.58
N VAL A 363 -10.40 -15.32 11.54
CA VAL A 363 -10.64 -16.76 11.31
C VAL A 363 -11.84 -16.98 10.39
N ALA A 364 -12.96 -16.29 10.63
CA ALA A 364 -14.18 -16.40 9.81
C ALA A 364 -13.92 -15.95 8.36
N ALA A 365 -13.24 -14.83 8.15
CA ALA A 365 -12.85 -14.35 6.82
C ALA A 365 -11.91 -15.34 6.10
N ALA A 366 -10.91 -15.88 6.80
CA ALA A 366 -9.98 -16.86 6.23
C ALA A 366 -10.68 -18.20 5.89
N ALA A 367 -11.68 -18.61 6.67
CA ALA A 367 -12.50 -19.79 6.39
C ALA A 367 -13.46 -19.55 5.21
N ALA A 368 -14.07 -18.38 5.10
CA ALA A 368 -14.94 -18.00 3.99
C ALA A 368 -14.19 -17.96 2.65
N LEU A 369 -13.00 -17.34 2.61
CA LEU A 369 -12.19 -17.25 1.39
C LEU A 369 -11.76 -18.63 0.85
N LYS A 370 -11.50 -19.61 1.73
CA LYS A 370 -11.22 -20.99 1.31
C LYS A 370 -12.39 -21.67 0.57
N ARG A 371 -13.63 -21.19 0.75
CA ARG A 371 -14.83 -21.76 0.12
C ARG A 371 -15.11 -21.20 -1.29
N GLY A 372 -14.39 -20.15 -1.71
CA GLY A 372 -14.39 -19.67 -3.11
C GLY A 372 -15.68 -19.02 -3.63
N THR A 373 -16.72 -18.86 -2.83
CA THR A 373 -18.01 -18.28 -3.27
C THR A 373 -17.99 -16.74 -3.28
N ARG A 374 -19.03 -16.13 -3.91
CA ARG A 374 -19.28 -14.67 -3.85
C ARG A 374 -19.41 -14.15 -2.40
N ASP A 375 -19.81 -15.00 -1.46
CA ASP A 375 -19.93 -14.67 -0.04
C ASP A 375 -18.58 -14.44 0.63
N GLY A 376 -17.51 -15.05 0.10
CA GLY A 376 -16.13 -14.75 0.50
C GLY A 376 -15.78 -13.27 0.29
N ARG A 377 -16.33 -12.61 -0.74
CA ARG A 377 -16.18 -11.15 -0.89
C ARG A 377 -16.96 -10.39 0.17
N LYS A 378 -18.24 -10.71 0.37
CA LYS A 378 -19.09 -10.06 1.39
C LYS A 378 -18.45 -10.18 2.78
N LEU A 379 -18.13 -11.39 3.20
CA LEU A 379 -17.56 -11.69 4.52
C LEU A 379 -16.17 -11.07 4.72
N GLY A 380 -15.32 -10.99 3.68
CA GLY A 380 -14.05 -10.26 3.76
C GLY A 380 -14.25 -8.75 3.97
N THR A 381 -15.20 -8.13 3.26
CA THR A 381 -15.53 -6.70 3.47
C THR A 381 -16.20 -6.43 4.82
N THR A 382 -17.11 -7.30 5.26
CA THR A 382 -17.74 -7.22 6.59
C THR A 382 -16.71 -7.40 7.69
N CYS A 383 -15.75 -8.32 7.54
CA CYS A 383 -14.63 -8.48 8.47
C CYS A 383 -13.77 -7.21 8.54
N ALA A 384 -13.42 -6.59 7.41
CA ALA A 384 -12.67 -5.33 7.41
C ALA A 384 -13.42 -4.21 8.14
N ALA A 385 -14.73 -4.06 7.93
CA ALA A 385 -15.56 -3.06 8.62
C ALA A 385 -15.70 -3.34 10.13
N ILE A 386 -15.93 -4.60 10.53
CA ILE A 386 -16.01 -4.98 11.94
C ILE A 386 -14.67 -4.76 12.64
N VAL A 387 -13.56 -5.21 12.05
CA VAL A 387 -12.21 -5.02 12.60
C VAL A 387 -11.87 -3.53 12.71
N PHE A 388 -12.21 -2.71 11.71
CA PHE A 388 -12.08 -1.25 11.77
C PHE A 388 -12.80 -0.69 13.01
N VAL A 389 -14.10 -0.99 13.18
CA VAL A 389 -14.90 -0.46 14.29
C VAL A 389 -14.37 -0.93 15.64
N LEU A 390 -14.15 -2.24 15.82
CA LEU A 390 -13.68 -2.83 17.09
C LEU A 390 -12.38 -2.17 17.58
N PHE A 391 -11.38 -2.08 16.71
CA PHE A 391 -10.08 -1.53 17.11
C PHE A 391 -10.04 0.00 17.08
N LEU A 392 -10.91 0.69 16.32
CA LEU A 392 -11.07 2.14 16.42
C LEU A 392 -11.54 2.54 17.82
N VAL A 393 -12.45 1.79 18.44
CA VAL A 393 -12.84 2.05 19.85
C VAL A 393 -11.64 1.88 20.78
N LEU A 394 -10.78 0.86 20.57
CA LEU A 394 -9.55 0.71 21.34
C LEU A 394 -8.58 1.89 21.16
N VAL A 395 -8.45 2.43 19.94
CA VAL A 395 -7.65 3.65 19.65
C VAL A 395 -8.21 4.89 20.36
N MET A 396 -9.53 5.00 20.51
CA MET A 396 -10.17 6.11 21.23
C MET A 396 -10.10 5.97 22.77
N VAL A 397 -10.00 4.72 23.27
CA VAL A 397 -9.98 4.40 24.71
C VAL A 397 -8.55 4.41 25.28
N GLY A 398 -7.56 3.90 24.54
CA GLY A 398 -6.15 3.79 24.96
C GLY A 398 -5.45 5.07 25.44
N PRO A 399 -5.81 6.30 24.99
CA PRO A 399 -5.25 7.54 25.53
C PRO A 399 -5.57 7.83 27.00
N LYS A 400 -6.46 7.05 27.64
CA LYS A 400 -6.83 7.16 29.06
C LYS A 400 -6.10 6.16 29.98
N THR A 401 -5.10 5.45 29.47
CA THR A 401 -4.32 4.43 30.20
C THR A 401 -2.81 4.68 30.12
N LEU A 402 -2.05 4.29 31.15
CA LEU A 402 -0.58 4.42 31.17
C LEU A 402 0.13 3.48 30.18
N SER A 403 -0.56 2.44 29.71
CA SER A 403 -0.10 1.51 28.68
C SER A 403 -0.05 2.14 27.27
N TRP A 404 0.65 3.27 27.13
CA TRP A 404 0.73 4.11 25.93
C TRP A 404 1.03 3.30 24.65
N GLY A 405 1.83 2.23 24.77
CA GLY A 405 2.20 1.35 23.67
C GLY A 405 1.07 0.52 23.03
N LEU A 406 -0.14 0.48 23.60
CA LEU A 406 -1.31 -0.12 22.94
C LEU A 406 -1.70 0.62 21.65
N SER A 407 -1.41 1.93 21.54
CA SER A 407 -1.84 2.76 20.41
C SER A 407 -1.34 2.23 19.07
N GLY A 408 -0.09 1.76 19.00
CA GLY A 408 0.53 1.21 17.79
C GLY A 408 -0.26 0.01 17.25
N PRO A 409 -0.26 -1.15 17.93
CA PRO A 409 -1.02 -2.32 17.48
C PRO A 409 -2.51 -2.07 17.26
N ALA A 410 -3.14 -1.22 18.09
CA ALA A 410 -4.54 -0.84 17.91
C ALA A 410 -4.76 -0.06 16.60
N VAL A 411 -3.89 0.89 16.22
CA VAL A 411 -3.99 1.61 14.94
C VAL A 411 -3.69 0.70 13.74
N ILE A 412 -2.75 -0.25 13.86
CA ILE A 412 -2.51 -1.25 12.79
C ILE A 412 -3.77 -2.10 12.57
N LEU A 413 -4.40 -2.57 13.66
CA LEU A 413 -5.62 -3.39 13.59
C LEU A 413 -6.84 -2.57 13.14
N ALA A 414 -6.97 -1.32 13.58
CA ALA A 414 -8.08 -0.44 13.18
C ALA A 414 -7.98 0.05 11.74
N ILE A 415 -6.78 0.40 11.25
CA ILE A 415 -6.61 1.10 9.97
C ILE A 415 -5.86 0.23 8.96
N VAL A 416 -4.64 -0.21 9.27
CA VAL A 416 -3.76 -0.90 8.32
C VAL A 416 -4.38 -2.22 7.82
N PHE A 417 -4.90 -3.07 8.71
CA PHE A 417 -5.48 -4.35 8.30
C PHE A 417 -6.76 -4.20 7.47
N PRO A 418 -7.77 -3.39 7.85
CA PRO A 418 -8.93 -3.12 7.02
C PRO A 418 -8.58 -2.50 5.66
N VAL A 419 -7.70 -1.50 5.61
CA VAL A 419 -7.24 -0.90 4.35
C VAL A 419 -6.53 -1.93 3.46
N ALA A 420 -5.65 -2.77 4.03
CA ALA A 420 -4.97 -3.82 3.28
C ALA A 420 -5.96 -4.87 2.73
N ILE A 421 -6.91 -5.36 3.54
CA ILE A 421 -7.93 -6.32 3.10
C ILE A 421 -8.74 -5.74 1.94
N LEU A 422 -9.25 -4.51 2.08
CA LEU A 422 -10.03 -3.85 1.03
C LEU A 422 -9.18 -3.62 -0.24
N ALA A 423 -7.96 -3.12 -0.12
CA ALA A 423 -7.07 -2.92 -1.26
C ALA A 423 -6.77 -4.22 -2.01
N ILE A 424 -6.44 -5.31 -1.30
CA ILE A 424 -6.16 -6.62 -1.91
C ILE A 424 -7.40 -7.24 -2.57
N MET A 425 -8.60 -7.01 -2.02
CA MET A 425 -9.85 -7.56 -2.57
C MET A 425 -10.37 -6.77 -3.78
N TRP A 426 -10.20 -5.44 -3.80
CA TRP A 426 -10.84 -4.57 -4.80
C TRP A 426 -9.90 -3.97 -5.85
N ALA A 427 -8.60 -3.78 -5.60
CA ALA A 427 -7.71 -3.18 -6.59
C ALA A 427 -7.26 -4.15 -7.71
N PRO A 428 -6.76 -5.36 -7.42
CA PRO A 428 -6.20 -6.25 -8.45
C PRO A 428 -7.23 -6.67 -9.49
N LYS A 429 -6.88 -6.55 -10.78
CA LYS A 429 -7.77 -6.90 -11.90
C LYS A 429 -8.30 -8.34 -11.77
N SER A 430 -7.44 -9.31 -11.47
CA SER A 430 -7.83 -10.72 -11.30
C SER A 430 -8.71 -11.00 -10.07
N MET A 431 -8.67 -10.16 -9.04
CA MET A 431 -9.58 -10.28 -7.88
C MET A 431 -10.96 -9.67 -8.22
N ARG A 432 -10.98 -8.54 -8.94
CA ARG A 432 -12.22 -7.96 -9.50
C ARG A 432 -12.89 -8.90 -10.50
N GLU A 433 -12.12 -9.59 -11.34
CA GLU A 433 -12.66 -10.57 -12.29
C GLU A 433 -13.21 -11.81 -11.55
N HIS A 434 -12.44 -12.38 -10.63
CA HIS A 434 -12.81 -13.59 -9.88
C HIS A 434 -14.10 -13.44 -9.06
N PHE A 435 -14.28 -12.31 -8.36
CA PHE A 435 -15.50 -12.05 -7.58
C PHE A 435 -16.62 -11.34 -8.39
N GLY A 436 -16.41 -11.17 -9.69
CA GLY A 436 -17.21 -10.30 -10.56
C GLY A 436 -16.94 -8.83 -10.29
N ALA A 437 -16.97 -7.99 -11.33
CA ALA A 437 -16.70 -6.56 -11.19
C ALA A 437 -17.62 -5.89 -10.13
N VAL A 438 -17.22 -4.71 -9.67
CA VAL A 438 -18.22 -3.75 -9.18
C VAL A 438 -19.22 -3.58 -10.34
N PRO A 439 -20.53 -3.83 -10.19
CA PRO A 439 -21.49 -3.38 -11.20
C PRO A 439 -21.34 -1.87 -11.24
N ALA A 440 -20.78 -1.35 -12.34
CA ALA A 440 -20.21 -0.01 -12.35
C ALA A 440 -21.25 0.98 -11.85
N ALA A 441 -21.00 1.54 -10.66
CA ALA A 441 -21.91 2.50 -10.07
C ALA A 441 -21.84 3.74 -10.97
N ASN A 442 -22.87 3.94 -11.78
CA ASN A 442 -23.13 5.22 -12.42
C ASN A 442 -22.98 6.28 -11.34
N ALA A 443 -22.07 7.23 -11.52
CA ALA A 443 -21.61 8.13 -10.46
C ALA A 443 -22.61 9.26 -10.16
N GLY A 444 -23.88 8.89 -9.98
CA GLY A 444 -24.97 9.71 -9.48
C GLY A 444 -25.67 9.00 -8.33
N PHE A 445 -26.09 9.76 -7.33
CA PHE A 445 -26.83 9.23 -6.19
C PHE A 445 -28.18 8.64 -6.65
N SER A 446 -28.32 7.32 -6.61
CA SER A 446 -29.62 6.66 -6.80
C SER A 446 -30.37 6.59 -5.46
N PHE A 447 -31.34 7.47 -5.27
CA PHE A 447 -32.32 7.32 -4.19
C PHE A 447 -33.22 6.11 -4.47
N GLU A 448 -33.03 5.01 -3.71
CA GLU A 448 -34.00 3.92 -3.65
C GLU A 448 -35.32 4.47 -3.07
N GLY A 449 -36.29 4.71 -3.95
CA GLY A 449 -37.58 5.31 -3.59
C GLY A 449 -38.29 6.04 -4.73
N VAL A 450 -37.56 6.53 -5.75
CA VAL A 450 -38.17 7.17 -6.92
C VAL A 450 -38.69 6.10 -7.90
N PRO A 451 -40.00 6.02 -8.20
CA PRO A 451 -40.52 5.06 -9.18
C PRO A 451 -39.94 5.35 -10.57
N ARG A 452 -39.45 4.33 -11.28
CA ARG A 452 -38.85 4.49 -12.63
C ARG A 452 -39.76 5.26 -13.60
N THR A 453 -41.07 5.13 -13.44
CA THR A 453 -42.11 5.85 -14.16
C THR A 453 -41.92 7.37 -14.13
N SER A 454 -41.63 7.97 -12.97
CA SER A 454 -41.48 9.43 -12.85
C SER A 454 -40.16 9.94 -13.45
N VAL A 455 -39.10 9.12 -13.42
CA VAL A 455 -37.83 9.45 -14.09
C VAL A 455 -38.01 9.51 -15.60
N LEU A 456 -38.70 8.52 -16.19
CA LEU A 456 -38.97 8.47 -17.63
C LEU A 456 -39.90 9.62 -18.09
N VAL A 457 -40.88 10.01 -17.26
CA VAL A 457 -41.75 11.17 -17.53
C VAL A 457 -40.98 12.49 -17.44
N ALA A 458 -40.06 12.64 -16.48
CA ALA A 458 -39.19 13.81 -16.38
C ALA A 458 -38.17 13.89 -17.54
N GLU A 459 -37.63 12.75 -17.99
CA GLU A 459 -36.78 12.64 -19.18
C GLU A 459 -37.55 13.03 -20.47
N ALA A 460 -38.80 12.58 -20.58
CA ALA A 460 -39.70 12.92 -21.69
C ALA A 460 -40.14 14.40 -21.72
N ALA A 461 -40.23 15.06 -20.56
CA ALA A 461 -40.61 16.48 -20.44
C ALA A 461 -39.44 17.46 -20.62
N ASN A 462 -38.18 16.98 -20.65
CA ASN A 462 -36.99 17.83 -20.73
C ASN A 462 -36.78 18.36 -22.16
N PRO A 463 -36.74 19.68 -22.40
CA PRO A 463 -36.55 20.27 -23.73
C PRO A 463 -35.18 19.96 -24.37
N VAL A 464 -34.21 19.46 -23.61
CA VAL A 464 -32.88 19.07 -24.12
C VAL A 464 -32.85 17.60 -24.60
N THR A 465 -33.91 16.82 -24.40
CA THR A 465 -33.98 15.42 -24.83
C THR A 465 -34.05 15.32 -26.35
N SER A 466 -33.14 14.52 -26.94
CA SER A 466 -32.98 14.45 -28.40
C SER A 466 -34.15 13.73 -29.10
N HIS A 467 -34.42 14.09 -30.37
CA HIS A 467 -35.52 13.52 -31.15
C HIS A 467 -35.52 11.98 -31.19
N ALA A 468 -34.34 11.37 -31.34
CA ALA A 468 -34.19 9.91 -31.33
C ALA A 468 -34.57 9.28 -29.98
N ARG A 469 -34.24 9.97 -28.86
CA ARG A 469 -34.59 9.52 -27.52
C ARG A 469 -36.07 9.74 -27.19
N LEU A 470 -36.67 10.84 -27.66
CA LEU A 470 -38.12 11.05 -27.58
C LEU A 470 -38.88 9.98 -28.37
N HIS A 471 -38.40 9.59 -29.55
CA HIS A 471 -38.98 8.50 -30.33
C HIS A 471 -38.87 7.14 -29.61
N GLU A 472 -37.71 6.82 -29.03
CA GLU A 472 -37.50 5.60 -28.23
C GLU A 472 -38.44 5.55 -27.01
N LEU A 473 -38.55 6.65 -26.26
CA LEU A 473 -39.44 6.77 -25.10
C LEU A 473 -40.92 6.61 -25.50
N ALA A 474 -41.33 7.24 -26.62
CA ALA A 474 -42.68 7.12 -27.15
C ALA A 474 -43.02 5.68 -27.59
N ALA A 475 -42.09 4.98 -28.23
CA ALA A 475 -42.29 3.60 -28.67
C ALA A 475 -42.32 2.60 -27.50
N ALA A 476 -41.50 2.79 -26.47
CA ALA A 476 -41.35 1.85 -25.37
C ALA A 476 -42.28 2.07 -24.17
N TYR A 477 -42.74 3.32 -23.94
CA TYR A 477 -43.38 3.70 -22.67
C TYR A 477 -44.62 4.60 -22.89
N PRO A 478 -45.84 4.02 -23.05
CA PRO A 478 -47.08 4.77 -23.25
C PRO A 478 -47.34 5.86 -22.20
N GLN A 479 -46.94 5.63 -20.94
CA GLN A 479 -47.03 6.61 -19.85
C GLN A 479 -46.23 7.91 -20.08
N THR A 480 -45.32 7.96 -21.06
CA THR A 480 -44.56 9.17 -21.41
C THR A 480 -45.27 10.05 -22.45
N HIS A 481 -46.28 9.54 -23.16
CA HIS A 481 -46.90 10.19 -24.32
C HIS A 481 -47.37 11.61 -24.06
N ALA A 482 -48.02 11.86 -22.92
CA ALA A 482 -48.48 13.20 -22.53
C ALA A 482 -47.32 14.19 -22.30
N ALA A 483 -46.21 13.73 -21.72
CA ALA A 483 -45.02 14.57 -21.52
C ALA A 483 -44.32 14.88 -22.84
N ILE A 484 -44.20 13.89 -23.73
CA ILE A 484 -43.63 14.07 -25.08
C ILE A 484 -44.48 15.03 -25.91
N ALA A 485 -45.82 14.92 -25.86
CA ALA A 485 -46.72 15.86 -26.54
C ALA A 485 -46.56 17.30 -26.05
N SER A 486 -46.15 17.52 -24.80
CA SER A 486 -45.88 18.84 -24.22
C SER A 486 -44.44 19.36 -24.40
N ASN A 487 -43.53 18.55 -24.93
CA ASN A 487 -42.10 18.89 -25.01
C ASN A 487 -41.81 19.78 -26.24
N PRO A 488 -41.18 20.97 -26.08
CA PRO A 488 -40.83 21.87 -27.19
C PRO A 488 -39.94 21.27 -28.28
N SER A 489 -39.20 20.20 -27.98
CA SER A 489 -38.31 19.49 -28.91
C SER A 489 -38.96 18.25 -29.55
N THR A 490 -40.27 18.07 -29.42
CA THR A 490 -41.00 17.01 -30.14
C THR A 490 -41.29 17.45 -31.57
N TYR A 491 -40.83 16.65 -32.54
CA TYR A 491 -40.98 16.94 -33.97
C TYR A 491 -42.38 16.56 -34.50
N PRO A 492 -42.89 17.22 -35.55
CA PRO A 492 -44.31 17.12 -35.95
C PRO A 492 -44.81 15.71 -36.28
N GLU A 493 -43.98 14.86 -36.89
CA GLU A 493 -44.38 13.49 -37.21
C GLU A 493 -44.57 12.61 -35.95
N LEU A 494 -43.87 12.91 -34.85
CA LEU A 494 -44.08 12.22 -33.58
C LEU A 494 -45.38 12.67 -32.91
N LEU A 495 -45.76 13.95 -33.03
CA LEU A 495 -47.08 14.43 -32.57
C LEU A 495 -48.22 13.74 -33.32
N ARG A 496 -48.18 13.69 -34.66
CA ARG A 496 -49.18 12.97 -35.47
C ARG A 496 -49.28 11.49 -35.11
N TRP A 497 -48.15 10.84 -34.82
CA TRP A 497 -48.13 9.45 -34.38
C TRP A 497 -48.79 9.28 -32.99
N LEU A 498 -48.51 10.19 -32.05
CA LEU A 498 -49.16 10.19 -30.73
C LEU A 498 -50.67 10.45 -30.83
N GLU A 499 -51.12 11.34 -31.72
CA GLU A 499 -52.54 11.58 -32.02
C GLU A 499 -53.23 10.33 -32.61
N TYR A 500 -52.55 9.64 -33.53
CA TYR A 500 -53.03 8.36 -34.10
C TYR A 500 -53.12 7.25 -33.04
N VAL A 501 -52.13 7.12 -32.16
CA VAL A 501 -52.14 6.13 -31.06
C VAL A 501 -53.21 6.47 -30.01
N GLY A 502 -53.39 7.74 -29.66
CA GLY A 502 -54.43 8.19 -28.74
C GLY A 502 -55.85 7.95 -29.28
N SER A 503 -56.10 8.29 -30.55
CA SER A 503 -57.40 8.09 -31.19
C SER A 503 -57.75 6.62 -31.42
N THR A 504 -56.78 5.77 -31.77
CA THR A 504 -57.01 4.32 -31.86
C THR A 504 -57.18 3.65 -30.50
N GLY A 505 -56.47 4.12 -29.47
CA GLY A 505 -56.64 3.65 -28.08
C GLY A 505 -58.04 3.93 -27.51
N ALA A 506 -58.63 5.09 -27.81
CA ALA A 506 -59.96 5.46 -27.34
C ALA A 506 -61.07 4.53 -27.91
N SER A 507 -60.97 4.17 -29.19
CA SER A 507 -61.95 3.29 -29.86
C SER A 507 -61.93 1.84 -29.34
N GLY A 508 -60.88 1.42 -28.63
CA GLY A 508 -60.79 0.08 -28.03
C GLY A 508 -61.69 -0.15 -26.81
N ALA A 509 -62.35 0.90 -26.29
CA ALA A 509 -63.11 0.85 -25.04
C ALA A 509 -64.64 0.65 -25.22
N LEU A 510 -65.15 0.52 -26.45
CA LEU A 510 -66.60 0.45 -26.75
C LEU A 510 -67.03 -0.86 -27.45
N HIS A 511 -66.33 -1.97 -27.19
CA HIS A 511 -66.80 -3.30 -27.60
C HIS A 511 -66.43 -4.39 -26.59
N LYS A 512 -67.26 -4.50 -25.54
CA LYS A 512 -67.40 -5.67 -24.67
C LYS A 512 -68.63 -5.52 -23.76
N ASP A 513 -69.77 -5.92 -24.31
CA ASP A 513 -70.70 -6.79 -23.58
C ASP A 513 -70.25 -8.25 -23.80
#